data_AF-A0A3D1IK55-F1
#
_entry.id   AF-A0A3D1IK55-F1
#
_cell.length_a   1.000
_cell.length_b   1.000
_cell.length_c   1.000
_cell.angle_alpha   90.00
_cell.angle_beta   90.00
_cell.angle_gamma   90.00
#
_symmetry.space_group_name_H-M   'P 1'
#
loop_
_entity.id
_entity.type
_entity.pdbx_description
1 polymer ?
#
loop_
_entity_poly.entity_id
_entity_poly.type
_entity_poly.pdbx_seq_one_letter_code
_entity_poly.pdbx_strand_id
1 'polypeptide(L)'
;PVLFGRIPSRATRDLSLGFAAGVMLAASFFSLIIPALDAAEPMFENGAMPAAIVCVSILLGMGAVALMNEKLPHEHFRTGREGPEAASLRRVWLFIIAITI
;
A
#
# COMPACT_ATOMS: atom_id res chain seq x y z
N PRO A 1 19.63 -15.02 -18.43
CA PRO A 1 18.84 -14.69 -17.21
C PRO A 1 17.71 -15.68 -16.87
N VAL A 2 17.59 -16.80 -17.59
CA VAL A 2 16.71 -17.96 -17.29
C VAL A 2 17.52 -19.13 -16.67
N LEU A 3 18.80 -18.89 -16.36
CA LEU A 3 19.80 -19.95 -16.10
C LEU A 3 19.81 -20.50 -14.65
N PHE A 4 19.04 -19.90 -13.73
CA PHE A 4 18.83 -20.44 -12.37
C PHE A 4 17.36 -20.78 -12.15
N GLY A 5 16.80 -21.61 -13.05
CA GLY A 5 15.40 -22.05 -13.08
C GLY A 5 14.97 -22.89 -11.87
N ARG A 6 14.95 -22.29 -10.68
CA ARG A 6 14.29 -22.85 -9.50
C ARG A 6 13.13 -21.95 -9.14
N ILE A 7 11.93 -22.46 -9.36
CA ILE A 7 10.71 -21.85 -8.83
C ILE A 7 10.81 -21.97 -7.30
N PRO A 8 10.89 -20.85 -6.55
CA PRO A 8 11.02 -20.91 -5.10
C PRO A 8 9.83 -21.66 -4.49
N SER A 9 10.07 -22.38 -3.40
CA SER A 9 9.02 -23.08 -2.69
C SER A 9 7.97 -22.08 -2.18
N ARG A 10 6.71 -22.51 -2.01
CA ARG A 10 5.64 -21.66 -1.47
C ARG A 10 6.07 -21.03 -0.14
N ALA A 11 6.67 -21.82 0.75
CA ALA A 11 7.19 -21.36 2.03
C ALA A 11 8.22 -20.23 1.89
N THR A 12 9.16 -20.33 0.94
CA THR A 12 10.16 -19.28 0.70
C THR A 12 9.52 -17.98 0.22
N ARG A 13 8.52 -18.08 -0.65
CA ARG A 13 7.78 -16.91 -1.14
C ARG A 13 6.98 -16.24 -0.02
N ASP A 14 6.26 -17.04 0.78
CA ASP A 14 5.43 -16.52 1.86
C ASP A 14 6.32 -15.88 2.95
N LEU A 15 7.49 -16.48 3.24
CA LEU A 15 8.53 -15.88 4.08
C LEU A 15 9.00 -14.53 3.52
N SER A 16 9.32 -14.45 2.22
CA SER A 16 9.80 -13.19 1.63
C SER A 16 8.75 -12.08 1.63
N LEU A 17 7.48 -12.42 1.40
CA LEU A 17 6.37 -11.47 1.44
C LEU A 17 6.11 -10.99 2.87
N GLY A 18 6.12 -11.90 3.85
CA GLY A 18 6.00 -11.56 5.26
C GLY A 18 7.16 -10.70 5.77
N PHE A 19 8.38 -11.01 5.34
CA PHE A 19 9.56 -10.21 5.66
C PHE A 19 9.44 -8.78 5.10
N ALA A 20 9.10 -8.64 3.80
CA ALA A 20 8.91 -7.33 3.18
C ALA A 20 7.81 -6.51 3.88
N ALA A 21 6.69 -7.14 4.22
CA ALA A 21 5.61 -6.50 4.97
C ALA A 21 6.09 -6.03 6.37
N GLY A 22 6.84 -6.88 7.08
CA GLY A 22 7.41 -6.53 8.38
C GLY A 22 8.39 -5.36 8.33
N VAL A 23 9.29 -5.34 7.33
CA VAL A 23 10.23 -4.23 7.11
C VAL A 23 9.48 -2.93 6.85
N MET A 24 8.44 -2.95 6.03
CA MET A 24 7.66 -1.75 5.69
C MET A 24 6.87 -1.22 6.89
N LEU A 25 6.30 -2.10 7.73
CA LEU A 25 5.67 -1.69 8.98
C LEU A 25 6.68 -1.06 9.95
N ALA A 26 7.84 -1.69 10.15
CA ALA A 26 8.89 -1.14 11.03
C ALA A 26 9.37 0.23 10.53
N ALA A 27 9.63 0.37 9.22
CA ALA A 27 10.01 1.65 8.61
C ALA A 27 8.92 2.72 8.79
N SER A 28 7.65 2.35 8.66
CA SER A 28 6.54 3.28 8.88
C SER A 28 6.55 3.84 10.31
N PHE A 29 6.82 3.00 11.33
CA PHE A 29 6.90 3.48 12.71
C PHE A 29 8.19 4.26 13.00
N PHE A 30 9.35 3.69 12.73
CA PHE A 30 10.64 4.25 13.14
C PHE A 30 11.15 5.37 12.23
N SER A 31 10.84 5.31 10.94
CA SER A 31 11.36 6.27 9.96
C SER A 31 10.34 7.33 9.55
N LEU A 32 9.04 7.11 9.79
CA LEU A 32 7.99 8.09 9.48
C LEU A 32 7.29 8.62 10.73
N ILE A 33 6.64 7.76 11.52
CA ILE A 33 5.77 8.21 12.63
C ILE A 33 6.56 8.91 13.74
N ILE A 34 7.63 8.29 14.25
CA ILE A 34 8.44 8.90 15.32
C ILE A 34 9.06 10.23 14.85
N PRO A 35 9.76 10.30 13.69
CA PRO A 35 10.28 11.58 13.21
C PRO A 35 9.21 12.64 12.92
N ALA A 36 8.00 12.23 12.51
CA ALA A 36 6.90 13.17 12.29
C ALA A 36 6.38 13.78 13.60
N LEU A 37 6.35 13.01 14.69
CA LEU A 37 5.99 13.52 16.01
C LEU A 37 7.06 14.49 16.53
N ASP A 38 8.33 14.12 16.43
CA ASP A 38 9.46 14.97 16.85
C ASP A 38 9.50 16.29 16.06
N ALA A 39 9.16 16.24 14.76
CA ALA A 39 9.09 17.44 13.92
C ALA A 39 7.89 18.34 14.26
N ALA A 40 6.79 17.76 14.75
CA ALA A 40 5.57 18.50 15.10
C ALA A 40 5.61 19.05 16.53
N GLU A 41 6.36 18.43 17.45
CA GLU A 41 6.51 18.87 18.85
C GLU A 41 6.93 20.35 19.02
N PRO A 42 7.95 20.88 18.31
CA PRO A 42 8.33 22.30 18.46
C PRO A 42 7.31 23.27 17.84
N MET A 43 6.38 22.80 17.01
CA MET A 43 5.39 23.63 16.33
C MET A 43 4.12 23.84 17.16
N PHE A 44 3.87 23.03 18.19
CA PHE A 44 2.65 23.07 18.98
C PHE A 44 2.95 22.93 20.48
N GLU A 45 2.62 23.97 21.26
CA GLU A 45 2.86 24.01 22.72
C GLU A 45 2.04 22.97 23.52
N ASN A 46 0.97 22.42 22.93
CA ASN A 46 0.11 21.41 23.55
C ASN A 46 0.56 19.99 23.17
N GLY A 47 1.02 19.19 24.13
CA GLY A 47 1.59 17.85 23.89
C GLY A 47 0.66 16.82 23.20
N ALA A 48 -0.66 17.03 23.17
CA ALA A 48 -1.60 16.15 22.45
C ALA A 48 -1.84 16.54 20.99
N MET A 49 -1.55 17.79 20.60
CA MET A 49 -1.81 18.30 19.25
C MET A 49 -0.90 17.68 18.17
N PRO A 50 0.43 17.53 18.38
CA PRO A 50 1.31 16.85 17.44
C PRO A 50 0.82 15.44 17.09
N ALA A 51 0.45 14.65 18.11
CA ALA A 51 -0.06 13.30 17.93
C ALA A 51 -1.38 13.26 17.13
N ALA A 52 -2.31 14.19 17.43
CA ALA A 52 -3.56 14.29 16.69
C ALA A 52 -3.34 14.60 15.20
N ILE A 53 -2.43 15.52 14.88
CA ILE A 53 -2.11 15.90 13.50
C ILE A 53 -1.48 14.73 12.72
N VAL A 54 -0.52 14.03 13.33
CA VAL A 54 0.11 12.85 12.73
C VAL A 54 -0.93 11.76 12.48
N CYS A 55 -1.79 11.46 13.46
CA CYS A 55 -2.88 10.49 13.30
C CYS A 55 -3.85 10.85 12.17
N VAL A 56 -4.32 12.11 12.11
CA VAL A 56 -5.21 12.58 11.05
C VAL A 56 -4.54 12.48 9.67
N SER A 57 -3.25 12.82 9.59
CA SER A 57 -2.48 12.74 8.34
C SER A 57 -2.34 11.29 7.85
N ILE A 58 -2.09 10.35 8.76
CA ILE A 58 -2.03 8.91 8.43
C ILE A 58 -3.39 8.42 7.94
N LEU A 59 -4.47 8.75 8.65
CA LEU A 59 -5.83 8.37 8.26
C LEU A 59 -6.22 8.94 6.90
N LEU A 60 -5.82 10.18 6.62
CA LEU A 60 -6.05 10.83 5.32
C LEU A 60 -5.28 10.12 4.21
N GLY A 61 -4.01 9.76 4.45
CA GLY A 61 -3.21 8.98 3.51
C GLY A 61 -3.80 7.59 3.24
N MET A 62 -4.19 6.87 4.29
CA MET A 62 -4.88 5.59 4.19
C MET A 62 -6.19 5.71 3.41
N GLY A 63 -6.98 6.75 3.69
CA GLY A 63 -8.22 7.04 2.98
C GLY A 63 -8.01 7.35 1.51
N ALA A 64 -6.95 8.10 1.16
CA ALA A 64 -6.60 8.38 -0.22
C ALA A 64 -6.23 7.09 -0.98
N VAL A 65 -5.41 6.22 -0.38
CA VAL A 65 -5.05 4.91 -0.97
C VAL A 65 -6.29 4.02 -1.12
N ALA A 66 -7.16 3.96 -0.10
CA ALA A 66 -8.41 3.20 -0.17
C ALA A 66 -9.34 3.71 -1.28
N LEU A 67 -9.47 5.03 -1.43
CA LEU A 67 -10.26 5.64 -2.50
C LEU A 67 -9.67 5.36 -3.88
N MET A 68 -8.34 5.39 -4.00
CA MET A 68 -7.66 5.00 -5.24
C MET A 68 -7.93 3.54 -5.57
N ASN A 69 -7.82 2.63 -4.59
CA ASN A 69 -8.11 1.21 -4.80
C ASN A 69 -9.56 0.96 -5.27
N GLU A 70 -10.54 1.68 -4.71
CA GLU A 70 -11.95 1.55 -5.11
C GLU A 70 -12.23 2.15 -6.51
N LYS A 71 -11.62 3.31 -6.82
CA LYS A 71 -11.79 3.97 -8.12
C LYS A 71 -11.03 3.30 -9.25
N LEU A 72 -9.98 2.54 -8.92
CA LEU A 72 -9.25 1.77 -9.90
C LEU A 72 -10.14 0.60 -10.35
N PRO A 73 -10.33 0.42 -11.67
CA PRO A 73 -11.18 -0.64 -12.20
C PRO A 73 -10.55 -1.99 -11.86
N HIS A 74 -10.93 -2.57 -10.74
CA HIS A 74 -10.57 -3.92 -10.37
C HIS A 74 -11.53 -4.87 -11.11
N GLU A 75 -10.98 -5.83 -11.87
CA GLU A 75 -11.79 -6.89 -12.49
C GLU A 75 -12.56 -7.63 -11.37
N HIS A 76 -13.85 -7.35 -11.24
CA HIS A 76 -14.76 -8.20 -10.49
C HIS A 76 -14.83 -9.55 -11.23
N PHE A 77 -14.00 -10.51 -10.79
CA PHE A 77 -13.86 -11.87 -11.35
C PHE A 77 -15.16 -12.69 -11.43
N ARG A 78 -16.33 -12.16 -11.03
CA ARG A 78 -17.54 -12.96 -10.77
C ARG A 78 -18.85 -12.47 -11.39
N THR A 79 -18.87 -11.38 -12.14
CA THR A 79 -20.11 -10.88 -12.77
C THR A 79 -19.82 -10.50 -14.21
N GLY A 80 -20.45 -11.22 -15.14
CA GLY A 80 -20.20 -11.16 -16.58
C GLY A 80 -20.43 -9.79 -17.22
N ARG A 81 -20.07 -9.72 -18.50
CA ARG A 81 -20.12 -8.53 -19.39
C ARG A 81 -21.46 -7.79 -19.31
N GLU A 82 -21.45 -6.56 -18.77
CA GLU A 82 -22.41 -5.50 -19.10
C GLU A 82 -21.70 -4.14 -19.14
N GLY A 83 -21.85 -3.41 -20.26
CA GLY A 83 -21.37 -2.02 -20.44
C GLY A 83 -20.38 -1.84 -21.61
N PRO A 84 -20.55 -0.79 -22.47
CA PRO A 84 -19.84 -0.66 -23.75
C PRO A 84 -18.36 -0.38 -23.52
N GLU A 85 -17.52 -1.24 -24.11
CA GLU A 85 -16.05 -1.16 -24.15
C GLU A 85 -15.38 -0.61 -22.87
N ALA A 86 -15.75 -1.14 -21.69
CA ALA A 86 -14.84 -1.10 -20.56
C ALA A 86 -13.54 -1.79 -21.02
N ALA A 87 -12.55 -0.94 -21.31
CA ALA A 87 -11.36 -1.23 -22.06
C ALA A 87 -10.79 -2.61 -21.71
N SER A 88 -10.38 -3.35 -22.73
CA SER A 88 -9.64 -4.60 -22.65
C SER A 88 -8.28 -4.39 -21.96
N LEU A 89 -8.29 -3.97 -20.70
CA LEU A 89 -7.09 -3.72 -19.93
C LEU A 89 -6.54 -5.09 -19.60
N ARG A 90 -5.51 -5.46 -20.35
CA ARG A 90 -4.85 -6.77 -20.26
C ARG A 90 -4.58 -7.05 -18.79
N ARG A 91 -4.89 -8.24 -18.27
CA ARG A 91 -4.64 -8.69 -16.87
C ARG A 91 -3.30 -8.23 -16.27
N VAL A 92 -2.28 -8.08 -17.11
CA VAL A 92 -0.97 -7.51 -16.77
C VAL A 92 -1.06 -6.06 -16.23
N TRP A 93 -1.87 -5.19 -16.83
CA TRP A 93 -2.08 -3.82 -16.38
C TRP A 93 -2.77 -3.73 -15.03
N LEU A 94 -3.74 -4.60 -14.75
CA LEU A 94 -4.37 -4.68 -13.43
C LEU A 94 -3.36 -5.12 -12.35
N PHE A 95 -2.49 -6.06 -12.69
CA PHE A 95 -1.40 -6.49 -11.81
C PHE A 95 -0.35 -5.38 -11.57
N ILE A 96 0.02 -4.62 -12.61
CA ILE A 96 0.94 -3.48 -12.48
C ILE A 96 0.34 -2.41 -11.58
N ILE A 97 -0.93 -2.07 -11.79
CA ILE A 97 -1.66 -1.11 -10.96
C ILE A 97 -1.65 -1.56 -9.49
N ALA A 98 -1.90 -2.85 -9.22
CA ALA A 98 -1.91 -3.40 -7.87
C ALA A 98 -0.53 -3.42 -7.17
N ILE A 99 0.58 -3.40 -7.92
CA ILE A 99 1.94 -3.25 -7.34
C ILE A 99 2.29 -1.78 -7.12
N THR A 100 1.72 -0.88 -7.92
CA THR A 100 2.07 0.54 -7.93
C THR A 100 1.40 1.32 -6.80
N ILE A 101 0.19 0.91 -6.40
CA ILE A 101 -0.59 1.51 -5.31
C ILE A 101 -0.38 0.77 -3.99
#